data_AF-E9I0J1-F1
#
_entry.id   AF-E9I0J1-F1
#
_cell.length_a   1.000
_cell.length_b   1.000
_cell.length_c   1.000
_cell.angle_alpha   90.00
_cell.angle_beta   90.00
_cell.angle_gamma   90.00
#
_symmetry.space_group_name_H-M   'P 1'
#
loop_
_entity.id
_entity.type
_entity.pdbx_description
1 polymer ?
#
loop_
_entity_poly.entity_id
_entity_poly.type
_entity_poly.pdbx_seq_one_letter_code
_entity_poly.pdbx_strand_id
1 'polypeptide(L)' 'TKITINCLMPNSILIPLDVMSNAVLSELKEELWEEARKYPLQGLLKEQSSYNFMCVNCMAERETLIDESRRRLTPRR' A
#
# COMPACT_ATOMS: atom_id res chain seq x y z
N THR A 1 4.11 -15.37 6.96
CA THR A 1 5.51 -14.88 6.93
C THR A 1 5.47 -13.38 6.73
N LYS A 2 6.35 -12.62 7.37
CA LYS A 2 6.45 -11.17 7.12
C LYS A 2 7.23 -10.90 5.84
N ILE A 3 6.80 -9.91 5.09
CA ILE A 3 7.49 -9.40 3.90
C ILE A 3 7.60 -7.88 4.01
N THR A 4 8.71 -7.33 3.54
CA THR A 4 8.87 -5.87 3.44
C THR A 4 8.42 -5.42 2.06
N ILE A 5 7.52 -4.45 2.02
CA ILE A 5 7.08 -3.80 0.78
C ILE A 5 7.50 -2.33 0.79
N ASN A 6 7.82 -1.79 -0.38
CA ASN A 6 8.15 -0.38 -0.53
C ASN A 6 6.90 0.39 -0.97
N CYS A 7 6.39 1.24 -0.09
CA CYS A 7 5.20 2.07 -0.35
C CYS A 7 5.64 3.46 -0.80
N LEU A 8 5.35 3.80 -2.06
CA LEU A 8 5.57 5.14 -2.58
C LEU A 8 4.34 6.02 -2.28
N MET A 9 4.51 7.01 -1.42
CA MET A 9 3.44 7.89 -0.97
C MET A 9 3.21 9.04 -1.96
N PRO A 10 1.99 9.60 -2.03
CA PRO A 10 1.66 10.73 -2.91
C PRO A 10 2.52 11.99 -2.69
N ASN A 11 3.10 12.16 -1.50
CA ASN A 11 4.01 13.23 -1.15
C ASN A 11 5.49 12.91 -1.49
N SER A 12 5.73 11.89 -2.33
CA SER A 12 7.07 11.42 -2.77
C SER A 12 7.95 10.81 -1.68
N ILE A 13 7.38 10.47 -0.51
CA ILE A 13 8.08 9.70 0.53
C ILE A 13 8.03 8.21 0.19
N LEU A 14 9.16 7.52 0.32
CA LEU A 14 9.24 6.06 0.25
C LEU A 14 9.22 5.49 1.67
N ILE A 15 8.24 4.65 1.97
CA ILE A 15 8.08 4.01 3.28
C ILE A 15 8.25 2.49 3.11
N PRO A 16 9.31 1.87 3.66
CA PRO A 16 9.38 0.42 3.78
C PRO A 16 8.43 -0.04 4.90
N LEU A 17 7.49 -0.92 4.58
CA LEU A 17 6.49 -1.43 5.52
C LEU A 17 6.58 -2.96 5.62
N ASP A 18 6.71 -3.47 6.85
CA ASP A 18 6.72 -4.90 7.14
C ASP A 18 5.31 -5.41 7.36
N VAL A 19 4.80 -6.19 6.41
CA VAL A 19 3.41 -6.68 6.41
C VAL A 19 3.35 -8.20 6.43
N MET A 20 2.24 -8.73 6.95
CA MET A 20 1.95 -10.15 6.83
C MET A 20 1.60 -10.50 5.39
N SER A 21 2.19 -11.57 4.85
CA SER A 21 1.99 -12.01 3.45
C SER A 21 0.54 -12.34 3.06
N ASN A 22 -0.38 -12.39 4.03
CA ASN A 22 -1.80 -12.70 3.89
C ASN A 22 -2.72 -11.56 4.37
N ALA A 23 -2.17 -10.40 4.74
CA ALA A 23 -2.95 -9.23 5.14
C ALA A 23 -3.82 -8.74 3.97
N VAL A 24 -4.99 -8.18 4.29
CA VAL A 24 -5.81 -7.48 3.28
C VAL A 24 -5.27 -6.08 3.03
N LEU A 25 -5.60 -5.51 1.86
CA LEU A 25 -5.13 -4.17 1.50
C LEU A 25 -5.66 -3.08 2.44
N SER A 26 -6.85 -3.25 3.03
CA SER A 26 -7.38 -2.29 4.00
C SER A 26 -6.53 -2.22 5.27
N GLU A 27 -6.15 -3.37 5.83
CA GLU A 27 -5.24 -3.46 6.99
C GLU A 27 -3.89 -2.83 6.66
N LEU A 28 -3.35 -3.16 5.48
CA LEU A 28 -2.10 -2.59 4.99
C LEU A 28 -2.18 -1.06 4.85
N LYS A 29 -3.31 -0.53 4.38
CA LYS A 29 -3.51 0.92 4.22
C LYS A 29 -3.57 1.63 5.57
N GLU A 30 -4.27 1.04 6.54
CA GLU A 30 -4.33 1.58 7.91
C GLU A 30 -2.94 1.63 8.53
N GLU A 31 -2.19 0.52 8.49
CA GLU A 31 -0.81 0.46 9.00
C GLU A 31 0.10 1.47 8.29
N LEU A 32 -0.02 1.61 6.97
CA LEU A 32 0.78 2.55 6.19
C LEU A 32 0.51 4.00 6.57
N TRP A 33 -0.74 4.38 6.81
CA TRP A 33 -1.09 5.75 7.21
C TRP A 33 -0.64 6.07 8.64
N GLU A 34 -0.67 5.09 9.54
CA GLU A 34 -0.08 5.24 10.87
C GLU A 34 1.44 5.38 10.80
N GLU A 35 2.11 4.60 9.97
CA GLU A 35 3.56 4.69 9.77
C GLU A 35 3.97 6.02 9.14
N ALA A 36 3.20 6.52 8.16
CA ALA A 36 3.45 7.79 7.48
C ALA A 36 3.50 9.00 8.42
N ARG A 37 2.83 8.94 9.58
CA ARG A 37 2.90 10.01 10.60
C ARG A 37 4.30 10.24 11.16
N LYS A 38 5.19 9.25 11.05
CA LYS A 38 6.59 9.33 11.47
C LYS A 38 7.50 10.00 10.43
N TYR A 39 6.99 10.19 9.22
CA TYR A 39 7.73 10.76 8.09
C TYR A 39 7.39 12.24 7.89
N PRO A 40 8.32 13.03 7.31
CA PRO A 40 8.05 14.43 7.00
C PRO A 40 6.92 14.54 5.96
N LEU A 41 6.31 15.73 5.88
CA LEU A 41 5.26 16.05 4.90
C LEU A 41 3.97 15.21 5.04
N GLN A 42 3.74 14.54 6.18
CA GLN A 42 2.47 13.87 6.51
C GLN A 42 1.26 14.81 6.32
N GLY A 43 1.40 16.09 6.67
CA GLY A 43 0.33 17.09 6.55
C GLY A 43 -0.13 17.38 5.12
N LEU A 44 0.58 16.89 4.09
CA LEU A 44 0.15 17.00 2.68
C LEU A 44 -0.73 15.83 2.23
N LEU A 45 -0.80 14.75 3.02
CA LEU A 45 -1.64 13.60 2.71
C LEU A 45 -3.09 13.88 3.09
N LYS A 46 -4.01 13.52 2.19
CA LYS A 46 -5.45 13.47 2.52
C LYS A 46 -5.75 12.21 3.34
N GLU A 47 -7.03 12.03 3.69
CA GLU A 47 -7.50 10.77 4.27
C GLU A 47 -7.17 9.58 3.37
N GLN A 48 -6.88 8.42 3.99
CA GLN A 48 -6.55 7.18 3.28
C GLN A 48 -7.64 6.73 2.30
N SER A 49 -8.90 7.08 2.55
CA SER A 49 -10.05 6.83 1.67
C SER A 49 -9.94 7.53 0.30
N SER A 50 -9.13 8.59 0.20
CA SER A 50 -8.93 9.36 -1.03
C SER A 50 -7.92 8.72 -1.99
N TYR A 51 -7.31 7.60 -1.62
CA TYR A 51 -6.24 6.97 -2.39
C TYR A 51 -6.51 5.48 -2.61
N ASN A 52 -6.06 5.00 -3.77
CA ASN A 52 -6.02 3.58 -4.12
C ASN A 52 -4.57 3.16 -4.31
N PHE A 53 -4.26 1.90 -3.99
CA PHE A 53 -2.96 1.33 -4.34
C PHE A 53 -2.86 1.07 -5.84
N MET A 54 -1.63 1.20 -6.35
CA MET A 54 -1.27 0.86 -7.71
C MET A 54 0.04 0.09 -7.70
N CYS A 55 0.13 -0.99 -8.46
CA CYS A 55 1.35 -1.78 -8.59
C CYS A 55 1.54 -2.28 -10.03
N VAL A 56 2.73 -2.81 -10.32
CA VAL A 56 2.97 -3.60 -11.53
C VAL A 56 2.85 -5.07 -11.14
N ASN A 57 1.97 -5.80 -11.82
CA ASN A 57 1.75 -7.22 -11.55
C ASN A 57 2.81 -8.10 -12.23
N CYS A 58 2.74 -9.42 -12.05
CA CYS A 58 3.71 -10.34 -12.68
C CYS A 58 3.62 -10.40 -14.20
N MET A 59 2.54 -9.86 -14.79
CA MET A 59 2.33 -9.75 -16.24
C MET A 59 2.90 -8.44 -16.80
N ALA A 60 3.65 -7.68 -15.99
CA ALA A 60 4.16 -6.35 -16.32
C ALA A 60 3.08 -5.30 -16.60
N GLU A 61 1.86 -5.53 -16.10
CA GLU A 61 0.73 -4.61 -16.26
C GLU A 61 0.55 -3.75 -15.02
N ARG A 62 0.14 -2.51 -15.23
CA ARG A 62 -0.25 -1.59 -14.16
C ARG A 62 -1.66 -1.96 -13.69
N GLU A 63 -1.79 -2.37 -12.44
CA GLU A 63 -3.06 -2.68 -11.79
C GLU A 63 -3.35 -1.66 -10.69
N THR A 64 -4.57 -1.11 -10.71
CA THR A 64 -5.11 -0.32 -9.59
C THR A 64 -5.94 -1.25 -8.71
N LEU A 65 -5.61 -1.31 -7.43
CA LEU A 65 -6.21 -2.23 -6.48
C LEU A 65 -7.38 -1.54 -5.76
N ILE A 66 -8.56 -1.59 -6.39
CA ILE A 66 -9.78 -0.92 -5.90
C ILE A 66 -10.46 -1.73 -4.78
N ASP A 67 -10.44 -3.06 -4.90
CA ASP A 67 -11.04 -3.95 -3.90
C ASP A 67 -10.07 -4.21 -2.76
N GLU A 68 -10.23 -3.43 -1.69
CA GLU A 68 -9.35 -3.48 -0.52
C GLU A 68 -9.55 -4.72 0.35
N SER A 69 -10.62 -5.51 0.11
CA SER A 69 -10.86 -6.79 0.78
C SER A 69 -9.96 -7.92 0.25
N ARG A 70 -9.22 -7.67 -0.85
CA ARG A 70 -8.29 -8.63 -1.44
C ARG A 70 -7.10 -8.90 -0.50
N ARG A 71 -6.88 -10.19 -0.21
CA ARG A 71 -5.82 -10.71 0.68
C ARG A 71 -4.44 -10.84 0.04
N ARG A 72 -4.32 -10.62 -1.27
CA ARG A 72 -3.09 -10.92 -2.02
C ARG A 72 -2.88 -9.96 -3.18
N LEU A 73 -1.65 -9.43 -3.25
CA LEU A 73 -1.04 -8.83 -4.45
C LEU A 73 -0.66 -9.89 -5.51
N THR A 74 -1.36 -11.03 -5.55
CA THR A 74 -1.06 -12.11 -6.50
C THR A 74 -1.98 -12.05 -7.71
N PRO A 75 -1.48 -12.41 -8.90
CA PRO A 75 -2.19 -12.27 -10.16
C PRO A 75 -3.43 -13.16 -10.18
N ARG A 76 -4.49 -12.70 -10.84
CA ARG A 76 -5.52 -13.62 -11.34
C ARG A 76 -4.87 -14.51 -12.41
N ARG A 77 -4.89 -15.82 -12.20
CA ARG A 77 -4.59 -16.80 -13.24
C ARG A 77 -5.67 -16.76 -14.32
#